data_AF-A0A961SUJ0-F1
#
_entry.id   AF-A0A961SUJ0-F1
#
_cell.length_a   1.000
_cell.length_b   1.000
_cell.length_c   1.000
_cell.angle_alpha   90.00
_cell.angle_beta   90.00
_cell.angle_gamma   90.00
#
_symmetry.space_group_name_H-M   'P 1'
#
loop_
_entity.id
_entity.type
_entity.pdbx_description
1 polymer ?
#
loop_
_entity_poly.entity_id
_entity_poly.type
_entity_poly.pdbx_seq_one_letter_code
_entity_poly.pdbx_strand_id
1 'polypeptide(L)'
;AKKNGIELAWVVPEEGAKFDTDGLWIPKGLPENELYWAKQYINHALTKEAQQIWLDGLGLPGVVPGLTPPADLVNDPSYPTTEEAFKHLIRISSQVQVENESAWFAKFKEIMQG
;
A
#
# COMPACT_ATOMS: atom_id res chain seq x y z
N ALA A 1 1.68 2.56 24.62
CA ALA A 1 1.57 1.09 24.58
C ALA A 1 2.93 0.41 24.80
N LYS A 2 3.83 0.31 23.80
CA LYS A 2 5.19 -0.26 24.00
C LYS A 2 5.98 0.40 25.13
N LYS A 3 5.98 1.74 25.23
CA LYS A 3 6.60 2.49 26.35
C LYS A 3 6.04 2.16 27.74
N ASN A 4 4.84 1.58 27.79
CA ASN A 4 4.15 1.19 29.03
C ASN A 4 4.19 -0.33 29.25
N GLY A 5 5.07 -1.06 28.54
CA GLY A 5 5.20 -2.52 28.67
C GLY A 5 4.03 -3.33 28.09
N ILE A 6 3.14 -2.70 27.32
CA ILE A 6 2.02 -3.40 26.67
C ILE A 6 2.56 -4.10 25.43
N GLU A 7 2.46 -5.43 25.42
CA GLU A 7 2.74 -6.26 24.27
C GLU A 7 1.75 -5.93 23.15
N LEU A 8 2.27 -5.70 21.95
CA LEU A 8 1.49 -5.41 20.76
C LEU A 8 2.00 -6.31 19.64
N ALA A 9 1.08 -7.04 19.03
CA ALA A 9 1.33 -7.80 17.83
C ALA A 9 0.34 -7.34 16.75
N TRP A 10 0.82 -7.30 15.51
CA TRP A 10 -0.07 -7.20 14.35
C TRP A 10 -0.59 -8.59 14.01
N VAL A 11 -1.88 -8.69 13.66
CA VAL A 11 -2.52 -9.95 13.30
C VAL A 11 -3.28 -9.76 12.00
N VAL A 12 -3.04 -10.64 11.03
CA VAL A 12 -3.89 -10.74 9.84
C VAL A 12 -5.09 -11.63 10.21
N PRO A 13 -6.34 -11.14 10.10
CA PRO A 13 -7.54 -11.93 10.42
C PRO A 13 -7.69 -13.15 9.52
N GLU A 14 -8.50 -14.13 9.95
CA GLU A 14 -8.80 -15.34 9.16
C GLU A 14 -9.48 -15.01 7.83
N GLU A 15 -10.30 -13.95 7.80
CA GLU A 15 -10.97 -13.46 6.59
C GLU A 15 -10.02 -12.69 5.65
N GLY A 16 -8.80 -12.40 6.11
CA GLY A 16 -7.80 -11.60 5.41
C GLY A 16 -7.79 -10.13 5.82
N ALA A 17 -6.67 -9.47 5.56
CA ALA A 17 -6.55 -8.02 5.67
C ALA A 17 -6.80 -7.36 4.31
N LYS A 18 -7.33 -6.12 4.32
CA LYS A 18 -7.41 -5.32 3.09
C LYS A 18 -6.01 -5.10 2.51
N PHE A 19 -5.83 -5.47 1.25
CA PHE A 19 -4.64 -5.15 0.48
C PHE A 19 -4.97 -4.02 -0.50
N ASP A 20 -4.26 -2.92 -0.37
CA ASP A 20 -4.39 -1.75 -1.23
C ASP A 20 -3.01 -1.32 -1.75
N THR A 21 -2.99 -0.57 -2.83
CA THR A 21 -1.74 -0.13 -3.45
C THR A 21 -1.75 1.37 -3.67
N ASP A 22 -0.85 2.06 -3.00
CA ASP A 22 -0.56 3.46 -3.28
C ASP A 22 0.15 3.58 -4.64
N GLY A 23 -0.13 4.67 -5.35
CA GLY A 23 0.35 4.88 -6.72
C GLY A 23 0.98 6.26 -6.93
N LEU A 24 1.97 6.29 -7.82
CA LEU A 24 2.49 7.54 -8.39
C LEU A 24 1.70 7.87 -9.66
N TRP A 25 1.34 9.14 -9.83
CA TRP A 25 0.65 9.62 -11.03
C TRP A 25 1.23 10.95 -11.50
N ILE A 26 1.09 11.23 -12.79
CA ILE A 26 1.53 12.50 -13.40
C ILE A 26 0.29 13.34 -13.72
N PRO A 27 0.20 14.58 -13.21
CA PRO A 27 -0.86 15.51 -13.58
C PRO A 27 -0.94 15.79 -15.08
N LYS A 28 -2.17 15.89 -15.59
CA LYS A 28 -2.41 16.32 -16.97
C LYS A 28 -2.08 17.80 -17.12
N GLY A 29 -1.57 18.19 -18.29
CA GLY A 29 -1.34 19.59 -18.65
C GLY A 29 -0.02 20.19 -18.15
N LEU A 30 0.94 19.36 -17.72
CA LEU A 30 2.29 19.84 -17.42
C LEU A 30 3.01 20.31 -18.70
N PRO A 31 3.90 21.32 -18.62
CA PRO A 31 4.77 21.65 -19.72
C PRO A 31 5.73 20.49 -20.03
N GLU A 32 6.26 20.46 -21.26
CA GLU A 32 6.95 19.29 -21.82
C GLU A 32 8.16 18.85 -20.99
N ASN A 33 8.94 19.80 -20.49
CA ASN A 33 10.11 19.54 -19.66
C ASN A 33 9.73 18.86 -18.33
N GLU A 34 8.71 19.36 -17.65
CA GLU A 34 8.22 18.83 -16.38
C GLU A 34 7.59 17.46 -16.57
N LEU A 35 6.85 17.26 -17.66
CA LEU A 35 6.29 15.96 -18.03
C LEU A 35 7.40 14.93 -18.27
N TYR A 36 8.49 15.32 -18.95
CA TYR A 36 9.63 14.44 -19.17
C TYR A 36 10.25 14.01 -17.83
N TRP A 37 10.58 14.96 -16.95
CA TRP A 37 11.23 14.65 -15.68
C TRP A 37 10.32 13.90 -14.71
N ALA A 38 9.02 14.17 -14.70
CA ALA A 38 8.06 13.40 -13.91
C ALA A 38 8.06 11.92 -14.32
N LYS A 39 8.13 11.61 -15.62
CA LYS A 39 8.24 10.22 -16.11
C LYS A 39 9.57 9.59 -15.69
N GLN A 40 10.68 10.31 -15.82
CA GLN A 40 11.99 9.80 -15.40
C GLN A 40 12.03 9.50 -13.90
N TYR A 41 11.40 10.36 -13.08
CA TYR A 41 11.30 10.13 -11.65
C TYR A 41 10.49 8.88 -11.32
N ILE A 42 9.32 8.68 -11.92
CA ILE A 42 8.52 7.46 -11.70
C ILE A 42 9.31 6.21 -12.12
N ASN A 43 9.98 6.25 -13.29
CA ASN A 43 10.82 5.14 -13.73
C ASN A 43 11.93 4.81 -12.73
N HIS A 44 12.58 5.84 -12.17
CA HIS A 44 13.59 5.67 -11.13
C HIS A 44 12.99 5.12 -9.83
N ALA A 45 11.87 5.67 -9.35
CA ALA A 45 11.20 5.23 -8.14
C ALA A 45 10.69 3.78 -8.22
N LEU A 46 10.45 3.27 -9.44
CA LEU A 46 10.09 1.89 -9.72
C LEU A 46 11.29 0.97 -9.97
N THR A 47 12.54 1.42 -9.77
CA THR A 47 13.67 0.46 -9.77
C THR A 47 13.71 -0.34 -8.47
N LYS A 48 14.30 -1.53 -8.52
CA LYS A 48 14.47 -2.38 -7.35
C LYS A 48 15.30 -1.67 -6.27
N GLU A 49 16.37 -0.98 -6.67
CA GLU A 49 17.26 -0.29 -5.75
C GLU A 49 16.54 0.85 -5.02
N ALA A 50 15.76 1.66 -5.75
CA ALA A 50 15.00 2.75 -5.16
C ALA A 50 13.93 2.23 -4.19
N GLN A 51 13.20 1.17 -4.59
CA GLN A 51 12.20 0.56 -3.71
C GLN A 51 12.80 -0.10 -2.48
N GLN A 52 13.94 -0.79 -2.59
CA GLN A 52 14.59 -1.39 -1.42
C GLN A 52 14.93 -0.30 -0.39
N ILE A 53 15.59 0.78 -0.82
CA ILE A 53 15.96 1.89 0.07
C ILE A 53 14.72 2.53 0.71
N TRP A 54 13.69 2.79 -0.07
CA TRP A 54 12.48 3.46 0.42
C TRP A 54 11.69 2.59 1.41
N LEU A 55 11.53 1.30 1.10
CA LEU A 55 10.64 0.40 1.83
C LEU A 55 11.29 -0.19 3.08
N ASP A 56 12.62 -0.27 3.15
CA ASP A 56 13.36 -0.71 4.35
C ASP A 56 12.98 0.13 5.58
N GLY A 57 12.79 1.44 5.40
CA GLY A 57 12.40 2.34 6.48
C GLY A 57 10.91 2.29 6.83
N LEU A 58 10.06 1.78 5.94
CA LEU A 58 8.61 1.78 6.09
C LEU A 58 8.03 0.43 6.50
N GLY A 59 8.76 -0.67 6.27
CA GLY A 59 8.27 -2.02 6.53
C GLY A 59 7.13 -2.44 5.59
N LEU A 60 7.12 -1.92 4.35
CA LEU A 60 6.06 -2.16 3.37
C LEU A 60 6.53 -3.10 2.24
N PRO A 61 5.67 -3.99 1.72
CA PRO A 61 5.99 -4.77 0.53
C PRO A 61 6.03 -3.84 -0.69
N GLY A 62 7.04 -4.02 -1.54
CA GLY A 62 7.14 -3.25 -2.78
C GLY A 62 6.34 -3.85 -3.92
N VAL A 63 6.23 -3.08 -5.01
CA VAL A 63 5.50 -3.49 -6.21
C VAL A 63 6.39 -4.14 -7.26
N VAL A 64 7.72 -4.05 -7.10
CA VAL A 64 8.68 -4.77 -7.95
C VAL A 64 9.14 -6.08 -7.30
N PRO A 65 9.35 -7.14 -8.10
CA PRO A 65 9.79 -8.42 -7.57
C PRO A 65 11.25 -8.37 -7.07
N GLY A 66 11.57 -9.30 -6.17
CA GLY A 66 12.95 -9.57 -5.74
C GLY A 66 13.50 -8.61 -4.68
N LEU A 67 12.64 -7.83 -4.02
CA LEU A 67 13.02 -7.10 -2.81
C LEU A 67 13.30 -8.05 -1.65
N THR A 68 14.21 -7.65 -0.78
CA THR A 68 14.52 -8.38 0.44
C THR A 68 13.62 -7.85 1.56
N PRO A 69 12.80 -8.70 2.21
CA PRO A 69 12.02 -8.25 3.36
C PRO A 69 12.92 -7.80 4.52
N PRO A 70 12.47 -6.83 5.34
CA PRO A 70 13.10 -6.55 6.63
C PRO A 70 13.21 -7.82 7.48
N ALA A 71 14.30 -7.94 8.25
CA ALA A 71 14.62 -9.17 8.97
C ALA A 71 13.53 -9.61 9.97
N ASP A 72 12.82 -8.65 10.56
CA ASP A 72 11.72 -8.86 11.49
C ASP A 72 10.36 -9.13 10.81
N LEU A 73 10.28 -9.01 9.48
CA LEU A 73 9.08 -9.24 8.67
C LEU A 73 9.21 -10.47 7.75
N VAL A 74 10.33 -11.19 7.81
CA VAL A 74 10.51 -12.44 7.06
C VAL A 74 9.47 -13.46 7.52
N ASN A 75 8.65 -13.93 6.57
CA ASN A 75 7.50 -14.83 6.80
C ASN A 75 6.39 -14.26 7.69
N ASP A 76 6.40 -12.96 7.98
CA ASP A 76 5.29 -12.32 8.68
C ASP A 76 4.06 -12.22 7.75
N PRO A 77 2.87 -12.67 8.16
CA PRO A 77 1.68 -12.64 7.32
C PRO A 77 1.25 -11.22 6.92
N SER A 78 1.66 -10.19 7.67
CA SER A 78 1.45 -8.78 7.31
C SER A 78 2.37 -8.27 6.20
N TYR A 79 3.42 -9.04 5.86
CA TYR A 79 4.36 -8.74 4.78
C TYR A 79 4.28 -9.85 3.70
N PRO A 80 3.23 -9.84 2.85
CA PRO A 80 3.03 -10.88 1.83
C PRO A 80 4.13 -10.83 0.76
N THR A 81 4.81 -11.95 0.55
CA THR A 81 5.88 -12.08 -0.47
C THR A 81 5.60 -13.20 -1.50
N THR A 82 4.53 -13.97 -1.31
CA THR A 82 4.16 -15.10 -2.17
C THR A 82 2.76 -14.90 -2.74
N GLU A 83 2.49 -15.50 -3.90
CA GLU A 83 1.16 -15.45 -4.52
C GLU A 83 0.07 -16.01 -3.59
N GLU A 84 0.35 -17.08 -2.85
CA GLU A 84 -0.60 -17.66 -1.89
C GLU A 84 -0.91 -16.69 -0.74
N ALA A 85 0.09 -15.97 -0.23
CA ALA A 85 -0.15 -14.94 0.78
C ALA A 85 -1.05 -13.82 0.22
N PHE A 86 -0.85 -13.40 -1.03
CA PHE A 86 -1.72 -12.40 -1.67
C PHE A 86 -3.15 -12.88 -1.89
N LYS A 87 -3.38 -14.18 -2.16
CA LYS A 87 -4.73 -14.75 -2.32
C LYS A 87 -5.55 -14.71 -1.03
N HIS A 88 -4.88 -14.69 0.12
CA HIS A 88 -5.54 -14.58 1.42
C HIS A 88 -5.91 -13.12 1.78
N LEU A 89 -5.54 -12.14 0.97
CA LEU A 89 -5.84 -10.73 1.23
C LEU A 89 -7.07 -10.26 0.46
N ILE A 90 -7.78 -9.30 1.05
CA ILE A 90 -9.00 -8.74 0.48
C ILE A 90 -8.62 -7.59 -0.45
N ARG A 91 -8.83 -7.78 -1.76
CA ARG A 91 -8.69 -6.71 -2.77
C ARG A 91 -10.06 -6.16 -3.13
N ILE A 92 -10.23 -4.85 -2.99
CA ILE A 92 -11.48 -4.16 -3.36
C ILE A 92 -11.28 -3.48 -4.71
N SER A 93 -12.11 -3.84 -5.69
CA SER A 93 -12.07 -3.21 -7.01
C SER A 93 -12.20 -1.69 -6.92
N SER A 94 -11.26 -0.95 -7.52
CA SER A 94 -11.33 0.51 -7.59
C SER A 94 -12.60 1.00 -8.29
N GLN A 95 -13.10 0.25 -9.28
CA GLN A 95 -14.37 0.57 -9.95
C GLN A 95 -15.53 0.56 -8.94
N VAL A 96 -15.65 -0.51 -8.15
CA VAL A 96 -16.70 -0.63 -7.12
C VAL A 96 -16.57 0.48 -6.09
N GLN A 97 -15.33 0.82 -5.68
CA GLN A 97 -15.10 1.94 -4.77
C GLN A 97 -15.63 3.25 -5.35
N VAL A 98 -15.26 3.60 -6.59
CA VAL A 98 -15.69 4.85 -7.26
C VAL A 98 -17.21 4.89 -7.45
N GLU A 99 -17.83 3.79 -7.90
CA GLU A 99 -19.27 3.71 -8.13
C GLU A 99 -20.09 3.97 -6.86
N ASN A 100 -19.54 3.63 -5.69
CA ASN A 100 -20.25 3.70 -4.41
C ASN A 100 -19.73 4.80 -3.47
N GLU A 101 -18.61 5.44 -3.79
CA GLU A 101 -17.86 6.35 -2.89
C GLU A 101 -18.77 7.41 -2.25
N SER A 102 -19.57 8.09 -3.08
CA SER A 102 -20.46 9.16 -2.60
C SER A 102 -21.51 8.65 -1.60
N ALA A 103 -22.13 7.50 -1.89
CA ALA A 103 -23.17 6.93 -1.04
C ALA A 103 -22.57 6.39 0.28
N TRP A 104 -21.45 5.68 0.21
CA TRP A 104 -20.77 5.16 1.38
C TRP A 104 -20.22 6.26 2.27
N PHE A 105 -19.66 7.33 1.68
CA PHE A 105 -19.12 8.45 2.46
C PHE A 105 -20.24 9.26 3.14
N ALA A 106 -21.38 9.46 2.48
CA ALA A 106 -22.55 10.08 3.09
C ALA A 106 -23.06 9.25 4.28
N LYS A 107 -23.17 7.93 4.11
CA LYS A 107 -23.60 7.03 5.20
C LYS A 107 -22.59 7.00 6.35
N PHE A 108 -21.30 6.98 6.04
CA PHE A 108 -20.25 7.04 7.05
C PHE A 108 -20.32 8.33 7.87
N LYS A 109 -20.55 9.48 7.22
CA LYS A 109 -20.75 10.76 7.92
C LYS A 109 -21.96 10.72 8.86
N GLU A 110 -23.10 10.23 8.38
CA GLU A 110 -24.32 10.07 9.22
C GLU A 110 -24.02 9.22 10.46
N ILE A 111 -23.31 8.10 10.30
CA ILE A 111 -22.94 7.22 11.43
C ILE A 111 -22.01 7.93 12.42
N MET A 112 -21.01 8.66 11.91
CA MET A 112 -19.96 9.25 12.74
C MET A 112 -20.34 10.61 13.35
N GLN A 113 -21.29 11.33 12.75
CA GLN A 113 -21.57 12.73 13.06
C GLN A 113 -23.04 13.04 13.38
N GLY A 114 -23.96 12.07 13.18
CA GLY A 114 -25.40 12.28 13.30
C GLY A 114 -25.98 13.10 12.15
#